data_AF-A0A455U6Z5-F1
#
_entry.id   AF-A0A455U6Z5-F1
#
_cell.length_a   1.000
_cell.length_b   1.000
_cell.length_c   1.000
_cell.angle_alpha   90.00
_cell.angle_beta   90.00
_cell.angle_gamma   90.00
#
_symmetry.space_group_name_H-M   'P 1'
#
loop_
_entity.id
_entity.type
_entity.pdbx_description
1 polymer ?
#
loop_
_entity_poly.entity_id
_entity_poly.type
_entity_poly.pdbx_seq_one_letter_code
_entity_poly.pdbx_strand_id
1 'polypeptide(L)' 'MKDRPGHDMRYAIDASKIQKELGWAPEETFDTGIRKTVQWYLETKGGANEYKTVAIKENV' A
#
# COMPACT_ATOMS: atom_id res chain seq x y z
N MET A 1 -5.98 -19.61 -14.72
CA MET A 1 -6.10 -18.39 -13.89
C MET A 1 -6.45 -18.79 -12.46
N LYS A 2 -5.47 -18.95 -11.58
CA LYS A 2 -5.72 -18.84 -10.14
C LYS A 2 -4.55 -18.08 -9.55
N ASP A 3 -4.66 -16.76 -9.60
CA ASP A 3 -3.85 -15.90 -8.77
C ASP A 3 -4.05 -16.34 -7.30
N ARG A 4 -2.96 -16.75 -6.66
CA ARG A 4 -2.80 -17.09 -5.23
C ARG A 4 -3.96 -17.88 -4.59
N PRO A 5 -4.01 -19.22 -4.73
CA PRO A 5 -4.96 -20.06 -4.02
C PRO A 5 -4.87 -19.86 -2.50
N GLY A 6 -5.98 -19.52 -1.85
CA GLY A 6 -6.04 -19.32 -0.39
C GLY A 6 -5.78 -17.89 0.08
N HIS A 7 -5.89 -16.88 -0.79
CA HIS A 7 -5.83 -15.48 -0.35
C HIS A 7 -6.99 -15.17 0.62
N ASP A 8 -6.64 -14.69 1.81
CA ASP A 8 -7.62 -14.27 2.81
C ASP A 8 -8.53 -13.17 2.26
N MET A 9 -9.83 -13.28 2.60
CA MET A 9 -10.86 -12.42 2.03
C MET A 9 -10.95 -11.05 2.71
N ARG A 10 -10.51 -10.94 3.96
CA ARG A 10 -10.65 -9.71 4.75
C ARG A 10 -9.63 -9.63 5.88
N TYR A 11 -8.96 -8.49 5.93
CA TYR A 11 -8.21 -8.05 7.11
C TYR A 11 -8.84 -6.79 7.67
N ALA A 12 -9.01 -6.74 9.00
CA ALA A 12 -9.47 -5.57 9.72
C ALA A 12 -8.79 -5.53 11.09
N ILE A 13 -8.32 -4.36 11.49
CA ILE A 13 -7.61 -4.13 12.76
C ILE A 13 -8.41 -3.15 13.61
N ASP A 14 -8.59 -3.46 14.89
CA ASP A 14 -9.09 -2.53 15.89
C ASP A 14 -7.90 -1.83 16.60
N ALA A 15 -7.76 -0.53 16.36
CA ALA A 15 -6.70 0.31 16.95
C ALA A 15 -7.13 1.06 18.22
N SER A 16 -8.29 0.74 18.81
CA SER A 16 -8.83 1.47 19.95
C SER A 16 -7.94 1.44 21.20
N LYS A 17 -7.17 0.36 21.40
CA LYS A 17 -6.26 0.24 22.54
C LYS A 17 -5.15 1.30 22.48
N ILE A 18 -4.44 1.39 21.35
CA ILE A 18 -3.31 2.33 21.18
C ILE A 18 -3.80 3.79 21.19
N GLN A 19 -5.01 4.04 20.67
CA GLN A 19 -5.66 5.36 20.76
C GLN A 19 -5.92 5.77 22.20
N LYS A 20 -6.44 4.87 23.04
CA LYS A 20 -6.79 5.18 24.43
C LYS A 20 -5.56 5.26 25.33
N GLU A 21 -4.62 4.34 25.19
CA GLU A 21 -3.49 4.21 26.13
C GLU A 21 -2.35 5.17 25.80
N LEU A 22 -2.12 5.45 24.51
CA LEU A 22 -0.99 6.26 24.06
C LEU A 22 -1.42 7.57 23.39
N GLY A 23 -2.73 7.81 23.22
CA GLY A 23 -3.23 8.98 22.50
C GLY A 23 -2.88 8.98 21.00
N TRP A 24 -2.47 7.83 20.46
CA TRP A 24 -2.06 7.74 19.06
C TRP A 24 -3.28 7.88 18.14
N ALA A 25 -3.14 8.67 17.08
CA ALA A 25 -4.11 8.76 15.99
C ALA A 25 -3.36 8.85 14.66
N PRO A 26 -3.92 8.32 13.56
CA PRO A 26 -3.32 8.48 12.25
C PRO A 26 -3.33 9.95 11.84
N GLU A 27 -2.19 10.45 11.37
CA GLU A 27 -2.09 11.80 10.79
C GLU A 27 -2.67 11.87 9.37
N GLU A 28 -2.77 10.73 8.69
CA GLU A 28 -3.25 10.64 7.32
C GLU A 28 -4.57 9.87 7.22
N THR A 29 -5.44 10.34 6.32
CA THR A 29 -6.55 9.54 5.82
C THR A 29 -6.06 8.66 4.65
N PHE A 30 -6.89 7.72 4.21
CA PHE A 30 -6.59 6.95 3.01
C PHE A 30 -6.37 7.84 1.78
N ASP A 31 -7.24 8.82 1.56
CA ASP A 31 -7.21 9.69 0.39
C ASP A 31 -5.96 10.58 0.34
N THR A 32 -5.56 11.12 1.50
CA THR A 32 -4.36 11.96 1.60
C THR A 32 -3.09 11.11 1.48
N GLY A 33 -3.08 9.93 2.11
CA GLY A 33 -1.99 8.95 2.01
C GLY A 33 -1.75 8.50 0.58
N ILE A 34 -2.79 8.01 -0.12
CA ILE A 34 -2.64 7.47 -1.49
C ILE A 34 -2.20 8.55 -2.48
N ARG A 35 -2.68 9.79 -2.33
CA ARG A 35 -2.24 10.92 -3.15
C ARG A 35 -0.75 11.19 -2.96
N LYS A 36 -0.29 11.27 -1.71
CA LYS A 36 1.13 11.50 -1.38
C LYS A 36 2.00 10.36 -1.92
N THR A 37 1.55 9.11 -1.83
CA THR A 37 2.27 7.96 -2.38
C THR A 37 2.42 8.04 -3.90
N VAL A 38 1.33 8.37 -4.63
CA VAL A 38 1.39 8.54 -6.09
C VAL A 38 2.31 9.68 -6.48
N GLN A 39 2.19 10.82 -5.81
CA GLN A 39 3.04 11.99 -6.04
C GLN A 39 4.52 11.65 -5.82
N TRP A 40 4.84 11.01 -4.70
CA TRP A 40 6.19 10.54 -4.41
C TRP A 40 6.74 9.65 -5.53
N TYR A 41 5.91 8.74 -6.07
CA TYR A 41 6.32 7.86 -7.16
C TYR A 41 6.62 8.61 -8.46
N LEU A 42 5.85 9.66 -8.78
CA LEU A 42 6.06 10.50 -9.96
C LEU A 42 7.28 11.43 -9.84
N GLU A 43 7.55 11.92 -8.62
CA GLU A 43 8.63 12.86 -8.33
C GLU A 43 9.98 12.17 -8.15
N THR A 44 9.98 10.90 -7.71
CA THR A 44 11.21 10.12 -7.51
C THR A 44 11.83 9.73 -8.86
N LYS A 45 12.72 10.60 -9.37
CA LYS A 45 13.41 10.53 -10.67
C LYS A 45 14.37 9.33 -10.91
N GLY A 46 14.36 8.29 -10.07
CA GLY A 46 15.33 7.19 -10.17
C GLY A 46 14.80 5.78 -9.85
N GLY A 47 13.83 5.63 -8.94
CA GLY A 47 13.47 4.29 -8.44
C GLY A 47 12.45 3.52 -9.29
N ALA A 48 11.40 4.20 -9.77
CA ALA A 48 10.31 3.55 -10.50
C ALA A 48 10.75 2.80 -11.77
N ASN A 49 11.80 3.31 -12.43
CA ASN A 49 12.33 2.72 -13.66
C ASN A 49 13.37 1.61 -13.40
N GLU A 50 13.96 1.54 -12.19
CA GLU A 50 14.98 0.53 -11.84
C GLU A 50 14.36 -0.76 -11.27
N TYR A 51 13.20 -0.68 -10.62
CA TYR A 51 12.51 -1.86 -10.07
C TYR A 51 11.64 -2.62 -11.07
N LYS A 52 11.83 -2.42 -12.39
CA LYS A 52 11.22 -3.29 -13.42
C LYS A 52 11.95 -4.65 -13.46
N THR A 53 11.77 -5.45 -12.41
CA THR A 53 12.33 -6.80 -12.35
C THR A 53 11.22 -7.83 -12.60
N VAL A 54 11.31 -8.46 -13.78
CA VAL A 54 10.81 -9.80 -14.19
C VAL A 54 9.42 -10.21 -13.65
N ALA A 55 8.33 -9.58 -14.09
CA ALA A 55 6.98 -10.20 -14.03
C ALA A 55 5.91 -9.53 -14.90
N ILE A 56 6.28 -8.65 -15.84
CA ILE A 56 5.32 -8.05 -16.79
C ILE A 56 5.75 -8.41 -18.22
N LYS A 57 5.97 -9.70 -18.48
CA LYS A 57 5.84 -10.25 -19.82
C LYS A 57 4.54 -11.04 -19.86
N GLU A 58 3.60 -10.49 -20.61
CA GLU A 58 2.52 -11.19 -21.31
C GLU A 58 1.61 -12.08 -20.47
N ASN A 59 0.42 -11.57 -20.17
CA ASN A 59 -0.80 -12.36 -20.22
C ASN A 59 -1.67 -11.78 -21.34
N VAL A 60 -1.34 -12.13 -22.58
CA VAL A 60 -2.33 -12.33 -23.64
C VAL A 60 -2.84 -13.76 -23.50
#